data_AF-A0A535EEA5-F1
#
_entry.id   AF-A0A535EEA5-F1
#
_cell.length_a   1.000
_cell.length_b   1.000
_cell.length_c   1.000
_cell.angle_alpha   90.00
_cell.angle_beta   90.00
_cell.angle_gamma   90.00
#
_symmetry.space_group_name_H-M   'P 1'
#
loop_
_entity.id
_entity.type
_entity.pdbx_description
1 polymer ?
#
loop_
_entity_poly.entity_id
_entity_poly.type
_entity_poly.pdbx_seq_one_letter_code
_entity_poly.pdbx_strand_id
1 'polypeptide(L)'
;MQTNTMSSSHVVEWDERNLAHLLAGDVSPSEVDEVLHSPTSMRRRIAGNRRKYHGRTHAGRRLNVIVDVLGPNHVRPRTARDVPRR
;
A
#
# COMPACT_ATOMS: atom_id res chain seq x y z
N MET A 1 21.52 -13.35 -17.17
CA MET A 1 21.36 -12.28 -16.18
C MET A 1 19.92 -12.32 -15.68
N GLN A 2 19.66 -12.92 -14.52
CA GLN A 2 18.31 -13.01 -13.96
C GLN A 2 18.06 -11.77 -13.10
N THR A 3 17.18 -10.87 -13.56
CA THR A 3 16.69 -9.76 -12.75
C THR A 3 15.73 -10.33 -11.72
N ASN A 4 16.24 -10.55 -10.51
CA ASN A 4 15.44 -11.00 -9.37
C ASN A 4 14.44 -9.89 -9.04
N THR A 5 13.24 -9.98 -9.60
CA THR A 5 12.13 -9.07 -9.31
C THR A 5 11.67 -9.46 -7.91
N MET A 6 12.28 -8.86 -6.88
CA MET A 6 11.89 -9.07 -5.50
C MET A 6 10.44 -8.62 -5.34
N SER A 7 9.51 -9.55 -5.51
CA SER A 7 8.15 -9.45 -5.00
C SER A 7 8.30 -9.12 -3.53
N SER A 8 8.07 -7.86 -3.16
CA SER A 8 8.15 -7.45 -1.76
C SER A 8 6.90 -8.00 -1.10
N SER A 9 6.94 -9.26 -0.69
CA SER A 9 5.86 -9.88 0.09
C SER A 9 5.80 -9.15 1.42
N HIS A 10 4.82 -8.25 1.54
CA HIS A 10 4.63 -7.46 2.74
C HIS A 10 3.79 -8.28 3.73
N VAL A 11 4.24 -8.40 4.98
CA VAL A 11 3.32 -8.77 6.06
C VAL A 11 2.58 -7.48 6.43
N VAL A 12 1.24 -7.52 6.35
CA VAL A 12 0.40 -6.36 6.58
C VAL A 12 -0.33 -6.52 7.91
N GLU A 13 -0.07 -5.59 8.84
CA GLU A 13 -0.76 -5.56 10.13
C GLU A 13 -2.03 -4.72 10.03
N TRP A 14 -3.15 -5.32 10.41
CA TRP A 14 -4.47 -4.71 10.40
C TRP A 14 -4.97 -4.50 11.84
N ASP A 15 -5.60 -3.37 12.10
CA ASP A 15 -6.27 -3.04 13.37
C ASP A 15 -7.59 -2.30 13.08
N GLU A 16 -8.51 -2.25 14.04
CA GLU A 16 -9.83 -1.65 13.85
C GLU A 16 -9.75 -0.18 13.39
N ARG A 17 -8.72 0.54 13.86
CA ARG A 17 -8.52 1.95 13.53
C ARG A 17 -8.11 2.14 12.07
N ASN A 18 -7.19 1.31 11.57
CA ASN A 18 -6.74 1.42 10.18
C ASN A 18 -7.80 0.90 9.19
N LEU A 19 -8.57 -0.13 9.56
CA LEU A 19 -9.74 -0.55 8.79
C LEU A 19 -10.77 0.57 8.66
N ALA A 20 -11.13 1.24 9.76
CA ALA A 20 -12.07 2.36 9.74
C ALA A 20 -11.60 3.53 8.86
N HIS A 21 -10.30 3.84 8.86
CA HIS A 21 -9.73 4.89 8.01
C HIS A 21 -9.74 4.54 6.51
N LEU A 22 -9.61 3.26 6.15
CA LEU A 22 -9.72 2.83 4.76
C LEU A 22 -11.15 2.91 4.25
N LEU A 23 -12.11 2.45 5.06
CA LEU A 23 -13.53 2.49 4.71
C LEU A 23 -14.04 3.93 4.52
N ALA A 24 -13.58 4.87 5.34
CA ALA A 24 -13.89 6.29 5.16
C ALA A 24 -13.39 6.86 3.83
N GLY A 25 -12.38 6.24 3.21
CA GLY A 25 -11.82 6.63 1.91
C GLY A 25 -12.38 5.85 0.72
N ASP A 26 -13.41 5.01 0.92
CA ASP A 26 -13.93 4.08 -0.10
C ASP A 26 -12.82 3.19 -0.69
N VAL A 27 -11.90 2.73 0.17
CA VAL A 27 -10.84 1.81 -0.18
C VAL A 27 -10.98 0.57 0.69
N SER A 28 -10.98 -0.60 0.07
CA SER A 28 -11.01 -1.88 0.78
C SER A 28 -9.60 -2.32 1.22
N PRO A 29 -9.48 -3.16 2.26
CA PRO A 29 -8.20 -3.78 2.63
C PRO A 29 -7.57 -4.58 1.48
N SER A 30 -8.38 -5.27 0.68
CA SER A 30 -7.92 -6.05 -0.47
C SER A 30 -7.22 -5.17 -1.52
N GLU A 31 -7.77 -4.00 -1.82
CA GLU A 31 -7.13 -3.06 -2.77
C GLU A 31 -5.79 -2.50 -2.24
N VAL A 32 -5.68 -2.34 -0.92
CA VAL A 32 -4.41 -1.98 -0.29
C VAL A 32 -3.40 -3.11 -0.44
N ASP A 33 -3.80 -4.35 -0.17
CA ASP A 33 -2.94 -5.52 -0.35
C ASP A 33 -2.45 -5.64 -1.80
N GLU A 34 -3.32 -5.46 -2.78
CA GLU A 34 -2.95 -5.45 -4.19
C GLU A 34 -1.86 -4.43 -4.49
N VAL A 35 -1.99 -3.20 -3.97
CA VAL A 35 -1.02 -2.13 -4.19
C VAL A 35 0.29 -2.37 -3.45
N LEU A 36 0.28 -2.97 -2.28
CA LEU A 36 1.49 -3.29 -1.52
C LEU A 36 2.27 -4.44 -2.18
N HIS A 37 1.57 -5.45 -2.70
CA HIS A 37 2.18 -6.65 -3.28
C HIS A 37 2.45 -6.53 -4.79
N SER A 38 1.93 -5.49 -5.46
CA SER A 38 2.17 -5.30 -6.88
C SER A 38 3.65 -4.98 -7.17
N PRO A 39 4.31 -5.74 -8.08
CA PRO A 39 5.69 -5.47 -8.48
C PRO A 39 5.82 -4.15 -9.26
N THR A 40 4.71 -3.61 -9.76
CA THR A 40 4.66 -2.33 -10.49
C THR A 40 4.32 -1.14 -9.59
N SER A 41 4.11 -1.38 -8.30
CA SER A 41 3.86 -0.33 -7.33
C SER A 41 5.12 0.51 -7.10
N MET A 42 4.97 1.83 -7.25
CA MET A 42 6.05 2.75 -6.91
C MET A 42 6.05 2.99 -5.41
N ARG A 43 7.19 2.79 -4.74
CA ARG A 43 7.35 3.12 -3.31
C ARG A 43 8.34 4.26 -3.10
N ARG A 44 8.02 5.16 -2.17
CA ARG A 44 8.95 6.21 -1.70
C ARG A 44 8.83 6.44 -0.19
N ARG A 45 9.93 6.81 0.46
CA ARG A 45 9.92 7.30 1.85
C ARG A 45 9.26 8.69 1.90
N ILE A 46 8.47 8.98 2.94
CA ILE A 46 7.91 10.33 3.17
C ILE A 46 8.54 10.98 4.40
N ALA A 47 8.39 10.36 5.58
CA ALA A 47 8.87 10.91 6.85
C ALA A 47 9.04 9.80 7.88
N GLY A 48 10.05 9.87 8.74
CA GLY A 48 10.29 8.85 9.77
C GLY A 48 10.36 7.44 9.19
N ASN A 49 9.56 6.52 9.72
CA ASN A 49 9.36 5.15 9.23
C ASN A 49 8.21 5.03 8.21
N ARG A 50 7.66 6.14 7.70
CA ARG A 50 6.53 6.11 6.76
C ARG A 50 6.98 5.95 5.32
N ARG A 51 6.23 5.13 4.59
CA ARG A 51 6.35 4.95 3.15
C ARG A 51 5.02 5.21 2.45
N LYS A 52 5.13 5.72 1.23
CA LYS A 52 4.02 5.83 0.29
C LYS A 52 4.17 4.78 -0.79
N TYR A 53 3.10 4.07 -1.07
CA TYR A 53 2.94 3.23 -2.24
C TYR A 53 1.97 3.90 -3.20
N HIS A 54 2.27 3.83 -4.49
CA HIS A 54 1.39 4.27 -5.56
C HIS A 54 1.31 3.15 -6.59
N GLY A 55 0.13 2.55 -6.72
CA GLY A 55 -0.09 1.39 -7.57
C GLY A 55 -1.50 1.36 -8.15
N ARG A 56 -1.74 0.37 -9.00
CA ARG A 56 -3.05 0.07 -9.56
C ARG A 56 -3.65 -1.15 -8.87
N THR A 57 -4.95 -1.11 -8.65
CA THR A 57 -5.75 -2.26 -8.22
C THR A 57 -6.14 -3.12 -9.44
N HIS A 58 -6.63 -4.34 -9.21
CA HIS A 58 -7.19 -5.21 -10.25
C HIS A 58 -8.45 -4.60 -10.89
N ALA A 59 -9.22 -3.82 -10.14
CA ALA A 59 -10.36 -3.03 -10.65
C ALA A 59 -9.93 -1.79 -11.47
N GLY A 60 -8.63 -1.53 -11.61
CA GLY A 60 -8.10 -0.43 -12.42
C GLY A 60 -8.05 0.93 -11.73
N ARG A 61 -8.42 1.00 -10.44
CA ARG A 61 -8.25 2.21 -9.60
C ARG A 61 -6.77 2.46 -9.34
N ARG A 62 -6.41 3.72 -9.06
CA ARG A 62 -5.04 4.11 -8.73
C ARG A 62 -5.02 4.59 -7.30
N LEU A 63 -4.30 3.90 -6.42
CA LEU A 63 -4.28 4.28 -5.01
C LEU A 63 -2.95 4.87 -4.61
N ASN A 64 -3.02 5.85 -3.70
CA ASN A 64 -1.91 6.22 -2.84
C ASN A 64 -2.14 5.56 -1.47
N VAL A 65 -1.30 4.62 -1.08
CA VAL A 65 -1.33 3.98 0.24
C VAL A 65 -0.18 4.52 1.08
N ILE A 66 -0.48 4.97 2.29
CA ILE A 66 0.54 5.36 3.28
C ILE A 66 0.59 4.29 4.36
N VAL A 67 1.80 3.82 4.64
CA VAL A 67 2.07 2.82 5.66
C VAL A 67 3.12 3.31 6.64
N ASP A 68 3.03 2.87 7.89
CA ASP A 68 4.16 2.87 8.83
C ASP A 68 4.94 1.56 8.64
N VAL A 69 6.27 1.64 8.53
CA VAL A 69 7.15 0.46 8.47
C VAL A 69 7.50 0.06 9.89
N LEU A 70 7.11 -1.16 10.28
CA LEU A 70 7.32 -1.71 11.62
C LEU A 70 8.57 -2.60 11.68
N GLY A 71 9.01 -3.12 10.53
CA GLY A 71 10.21 -3.95 10.42
C GLY A 71 10.50 -4.32 8.97
N PRO A 72 11.48 -5.21 8.73
CA PRO A 72 11.73 -5.77 7.41
C PRO A 72 10.45 -6.41 6.86
N ASN A 73 9.98 -5.90 5.72
CA ASN A 73 8.73 -6.32 5.05
C ASN A 73 7.43 -6.22 5.88
N HIS A 74 7.47 -5.77 7.13
CA HIS A 74 6.29 -5.63 7.99
C HIS A 74 5.79 -4.17 7.96
N VAL A 75 4.55 -3.97 7.53
CA VAL A 75 3.94 -2.65 7.37
C VAL A 75 2.56 -2.60 8.00
N ARG A 76 2.18 -1.43 8.52
CA ARG A 76 0.83 -1.14 8.97
C ARG A 76 0.23 -0.02 8.11
N PRO A 77 -0.87 -0.29 7.39
CA PRO A 77 -1.59 0.73 6.65
C PRO A 77 -2.11 1.81 7.59
N ARG A 78 -2.00 3.06 7.17
CA ARG A 78 -2.53 4.22 7.91
C ARG A 78 -3.68 4.89 7.20
N THR A 79 -3.57 5.00 5.89
CA THR A 79 -4.57 5.60 5.02
C THR A 79 -4.31 5.16 3.59
N ALA A 80 -5.38 5.05 2.82
CA ALA A 80 -5.32 4.92 1.38
C ALA A 80 -6.32 5.88 0.76
N ARG A 81 -6.02 6.34 -0.45
CA ARG A 81 -6.92 7.21 -1.21
C ARG A 81 -6.84 6.91 -2.69
N ASP A 82 -7.97 6.96 -3.36
CA ASP A 82 -8.03 6.96 -4.81
C ASP A 82 -7.36 8.22 -5.38
N VAL A 83 -6.80 8.06 -6.57
CA VAL A 83 -6.12 9.08 -7.34
C VAL A 83 -6.81 9.13 -8.70
N PRO A 84 -7.73 10.10 -8.90
CA PRO A 84 -8.39 10.27 -10.17
C PRO A 84 -7.38 10.41 -11.30
N ARG A 85 -7.69 9.84 -12.47
CA ARG A 85 -6.94 10.15 -13.69
C ARG A 85 -7.18 11.63 -14.01
N ARG A 86 -6.11 12.43 -13.95
CA ARG A 86 -6.06 13.74 -14.59
C ARG A 86 -5.82 13.59 -16.07
#